data_AF-A0A1M5NKV2-F1
#
_entry.id   AF-A0A1M5NKV2-F1
#
_cell.length_a   1.000
_cell.length_b   1.000
_cell.length_c   1.000
_cell.angle_alpha   90.00
_cell.angle_beta   90.00
_cell.angle_gamma   90.00
#
_symmetry.space_group_name_H-M   'P 1'
#
loop_
_entity.id
_entity.type
_entity.pdbx_description
1 polymer ?
#
loop_
_entity_poly.entity_id
_entity_poly.type
_entity_poly.pdbx_seq_one_letter_code
_entity_poly.pdbx_strand_id
1 'polypeptide(L)'
;MTSTHTTAAGDRIIEPMIALAGCSKLHRIVVAGAKGVELMLELQRRGYVRTAATANCGHPAGQYDVALVDWRRRTFKSLEVALDWLVDFLSPAGVLVVWVDPQKAAANEALRASLERRGFVIEAGTVHDCGCAVSARWRETPPLRKAA
;
A
#
# COMPACT_ATOMS: atom_id res chain seq x y z
N MET A 1 -35.70 0.61 -8.45
CA MET A 1 -34.83 -0.58 -8.46
C MET A 1 -33.57 -0.22 -7.67
N THR A 2 -33.52 -0.63 -6.41
CA THR A 2 -32.36 -0.43 -5.53
C THR A 2 -31.25 -1.38 -5.98
N SER A 3 -30.23 -0.83 -6.64
CA SER A 3 -29.01 -1.58 -6.97
C SER A 3 -28.27 -1.82 -5.65
N THR A 4 -28.45 -3.00 -5.07
CA THR A 4 -27.61 -3.51 -3.99
C THR A 4 -26.25 -3.79 -4.59
N HIS A 5 -25.41 -2.76 -4.69
CA HIS A 5 -23.99 -2.96 -4.91
C HIS A 5 -23.49 -3.81 -3.75
N THR A 6 -23.26 -5.10 -4.01
CA THR A 6 -22.35 -5.91 -3.21
C THR A 6 -21.01 -5.18 -3.30
N THR A 7 -20.76 -4.28 -2.35
CA THR A 7 -19.52 -3.52 -2.20
C THR A 7 -18.40 -4.56 -2.16
N ALA A 8 -17.72 -4.72 -3.29
CA ALA A 8 -16.65 -5.71 -3.42
C ALA A 8 -15.63 -5.42 -2.31
N ALA A 9 -15.03 -6.44 -1.70
CA ALA A 9 -14.14 -6.24 -0.55
C ALA A 9 -12.95 -5.26 -0.79
N GLY A 10 -12.63 -4.91 -2.05
CA GLY A 10 -11.69 -3.83 -2.40
C GLY A 10 -12.28 -2.43 -2.21
N ASP A 11 -13.58 -2.29 -2.43
CA ASP A 11 -14.36 -1.06 -2.27
C ASP A 11 -14.49 -0.66 -0.78
N ARG A 12 -14.36 -1.62 0.14
CA ARG A 12 -14.35 -1.38 1.60
C ARG A 12 -13.02 -0.91 2.16
N ILE A 13 -11.93 -0.99 1.40
CA ILE A 13 -10.59 -0.58 1.88
C ILE A 13 -9.98 0.56 1.06
N ILE A 14 -10.52 0.86 -0.13
CA ILE A 14 -9.97 1.90 -1.00
C ILE A 14 -9.95 3.28 -0.35
N GLU A 15 -11.04 3.70 0.28
CA GLU A 15 -11.12 5.01 0.96
C GLU A 15 -10.15 5.09 2.14
N PRO A 16 -10.11 4.10 3.05
CA PRO A 16 -9.07 4.03 4.07
C PRO A 16 -7.64 4.06 3.49
N MET A 17 -7.37 3.38 2.37
CA MET A 17 -6.05 3.38 1.73
C MET A 17 -5.70 4.77 1.17
N ILE A 18 -6.65 5.44 0.51
CA ILE A 18 -6.50 6.80 -0.01
C ILE A 18 -6.19 7.77 1.12
N ALA A 19 -6.95 7.69 2.22
CA ALA A 19 -6.80 8.57 3.37
C ALA A 19 -5.45 8.34 4.07
N LEU A 20 -5.09 7.07 4.31
CA LEU A 20 -3.84 6.71 4.99
C LEU A 20 -2.59 7.08 4.18
N ALA A 21 -2.69 7.05 2.84
CA ALA A 21 -1.62 7.45 1.94
C ALA A 21 -1.55 8.97 1.67
N GLY A 22 -2.58 9.74 2.06
CA GLY A 22 -2.71 11.14 1.66
C GLY A 22 -2.78 11.32 0.14
N CYS A 23 -3.47 10.42 -0.57
CA CYS A 23 -3.48 10.39 -2.03
C CYS A 23 -4.09 11.67 -2.64
N SER A 24 -3.31 12.36 -3.47
CA SER A 24 -3.76 13.41 -4.39
C SER A 24 -4.07 12.85 -5.79
N LYS A 25 -4.95 13.53 -6.54
CA LYS A 25 -5.24 13.16 -7.95
C LYS A 25 -4.03 13.33 -8.87
N LEU A 26 -3.04 14.11 -8.45
CA LEU A 26 -1.79 14.32 -9.19
C LEU A 26 -0.79 13.18 -9.00
N HIS A 27 -0.91 12.40 -7.92
CA HIS A 27 0.03 11.33 -7.61
C HIS A 27 -0.01 10.23 -8.67
N ARG A 28 1.17 9.71 -9.02
CA ARG A 28 1.30 8.41 -9.69
C ARG A 28 1.18 7.32 -8.65
N ILE A 29 0.18 6.44 -8.81
CA ILE A 29 -0.13 5.41 -7.84
C ILE A 29 0.10 4.04 -8.46
N VAL A 30 0.93 3.20 -7.84
CA VAL A 30 1.05 1.78 -8.20
C VAL A 30 0.24 0.94 -7.22
N VAL A 31 -0.48 -0.06 -7.73
CA VAL A 31 -1.34 -0.93 -6.93
C VAL A 31 -0.88 -2.37 -7.02
N ALA A 32 -0.61 -3.00 -5.89
CA ALA A 32 -0.18 -4.39 -5.79
C ALA A 32 -1.19 -5.24 -5.01
N GLY A 33 -1.22 -6.54 -5.29
CA GLY A 33 -1.95 -7.50 -4.47
C GLY A 33 -3.05 -8.29 -5.19
N ALA A 34 -3.91 -8.95 -4.41
CA ALA A 34 -4.89 -9.92 -4.92
C ALA A 34 -5.91 -9.33 -5.90
N LYS A 35 -6.21 -8.03 -5.79
CA LYS A 35 -7.20 -7.31 -6.62
C LYS A 35 -6.61 -6.04 -7.25
N GLY A 36 -5.32 -6.07 -7.60
CA GLY A 36 -4.59 -4.89 -8.05
C GLY A 36 -5.22 -4.16 -9.25
N VAL A 37 -5.66 -4.90 -10.28
CA VAL A 37 -6.32 -4.33 -11.47
C VAL A 37 -7.70 -3.76 -11.14
N GLU A 38 -8.50 -4.46 -10.33
CA GLU A 38 -9.81 -3.97 -9.90
C GLU A 38 -9.68 -2.66 -9.10
N LEU A 39 -8.72 -2.61 -8.17
CA LEU A 39 -8.45 -1.44 -7.34
C LEU A 39 -7.89 -0.28 -8.18
N MET A 40 -7.05 -0.56 -9.18
CA MET A 40 -6.59 0.44 -10.17
C MET A 40 -7.77 1.06 -10.93
N LEU A 41 -8.67 0.24 -11.48
CA LEU A 41 -9.85 0.72 -12.23
C LEU A 41 -10.79 1.54 -11.34
N GLU A 42 -10.95 1.14 -10.08
CA GLU A 42 -11.74 1.91 -9.11
C GLU A 42 -11.13 3.28 -8.82
N LEU A 43 -9.81 3.35 -8.61
CA LEU A 43 -9.10 4.61 -8.43
C LEU A 43 -9.27 5.53 -9.65
N GLN A 44 -9.21 4.98 -10.87
CA GLN A 44 -9.42 5.75 -12.10
C GLN A 44 -10.84 6.31 -12.19
N ARG A 45 -11.87 5.51 -11.84
CA ARG A 45 -13.27 5.98 -11.78
C ARG A 45 -13.45 7.12 -10.78
N ARG A 46 -12.64 7.16 -9.71
CA ARG A 46 -12.62 8.24 -8.72
C ARG A 46 -11.76 9.43 -9.12
N GLY A 47 -11.15 9.44 -10.31
CA GLY A 47 -10.34 10.54 -10.84
C GLY A 47 -8.84 10.46 -10.55
N TYR A 48 -8.34 9.36 -9.97
CA TYR A 48 -6.90 9.11 -9.88
C TYR A 48 -6.43 8.50 -11.21
N VAL A 49 -6.26 9.33 -12.24
CA VAL A 49 -6.01 8.85 -13.61
C VAL A 49 -4.61 8.25 -13.81
N ARG A 50 -3.64 8.60 -12.96
CA ARG A 50 -2.24 8.14 -13.05
C ARG A 50 -1.99 6.87 -12.22
N THR A 51 -2.92 5.92 -12.26
CA THR A 51 -2.79 4.65 -11.54
C THR A 51 -2.37 3.51 -12.47
N ALA A 52 -1.55 2.60 -11.95
CA ALA A 52 -1.20 1.34 -12.59
C ALA A 52 -1.27 0.19 -11.58
N ALA A 53 -1.59 -1.01 -12.04
CA ALA A 53 -1.43 -2.23 -11.25
C ALA A 53 -0.03 -2.80 -11.50
N THR A 54 0.49 -3.61 -10.57
CA THR A 54 1.79 -4.28 -10.77
C THR A 54 1.83 -5.21 -11.98
N ALA A 55 0.66 -5.63 -12.50
CA ALA A 55 0.53 -6.46 -13.70
C ALA A 55 0.68 -5.67 -15.02
N ASN A 56 0.55 -4.34 -14.98
CA ASN A 56 0.60 -3.48 -16.17
C ASN A 56 1.42 -2.19 -15.96
N CYS A 57 2.15 -2.10 -14.84
CA CYS A 57 3.12 -1.05 -14.65
C CYS A 57 4.30 -1.23 -15.61
N GLY A 58 4.88 -0.12 -16.05
CA GLY A 58 6.17 -0.13 -16.74
C GLY A 58 7.31 -0.56 -15.81
N HIS A 59 8.54 -0.40 -16.26
CA HIS A 59 9.72 -0.78 -15.48
C HIS A 59 9.81 -0.04 -14.12
N PRO A 60 10.42 -0.68 -13.10
CA PRO A 60 10.77 -0.01 -11.84
C PRO A 60 11.69 1.17 -12.14
N ALA A 61 11.25 2.39 -11.84
CA ALA A 61 11.95 3.62 -12.23
C ALA A 61 11.79 4.76 -11.21
N GLY A 62 11.48 4.43 -9.94
CA GLY A 62 11.29 5.43 -8.88
C GLY A 62 10.25 6.51 -9.19
N GLN A 63 9.28 6.20 -10.05
CA GLN A 63 8.38 7.19 -10.64
C GLN A 63 7.03 7.32 -9.91
N TYR A 64 6.75 6.45 -8.94
CA TYR A 64 5.47 6.41 -8.25
C TYR A 64 5.53 7.13 -6.91
N ASP A 65 4.56 8.01 -6.68
CA ASP A 65 4.44 8.78 -5.45
C ASP A 65 3.79 7.94 -4.34
N VAL A 66 2.94 6.97 -4.72
CA VAL A 66 2.23 6.11 -3.78
C VAL A 66 2.22 4.66 -4.27
N ALA A 67 2.42 3.71 -3.36
CA ALA A 67 2.15 2.30 -3.56
C ALA A 67 1.03 1.83 -2.61
N LEU A 68 -0.04 1.27 -3.19
CA LEU A 68 -1.18 0.71 -2.44
C LEU A 68 -1.17 -0.81 -2.56
N VAL A 69 -1.02 -1.52 -1.45
CA VAL A 69 -0.82 -2.99 -1.42
C VAL A 69 -1.96 -3.68 -0.67
N ASP A 70 -2.82 -4.44 -1.36
CA ASP A 70 -3.83 -5.32 -0.74
C ASP A 70 -3.29 -6.76 -0.63
N TRP A 71 -2.81 -7.11 0.57
CA TRP A 71 -2.19 -8.41 0.84
C TRP A 71 -3.00 -9.34 1.74
N ARG A 72 -4.27 -9.02 2.01
CA ARG A 72 -5.13 -9.77 2.94
C ARG A 72 -5.30 -11.25 2.61
N ARG A 73 -5.21 -11.61 1.33
CA ARG A 73 -5.45 -12.99 0.84
C ARG A 73 -4.18 -13.73 0.43
N ARG A 74 -3.01 -13.24 0.85
CA ARG A 74 -1.70 -13.76 0.43
C ARG A 74 -0.81 -14.04 1.64
N THR A 75 0.23 -14.84 1.45
CA THR A 75 1.16 -15.19 2.52
C THR A 75 2.11 -14.04 2.81
N PHE A 76 2.55 -13.93 4.06
CA PHE A 76 3.53 -12.91 4.47
C PHE A 76 4.87 -13.05 3.72
N LYS A 77 5.34 -14.27 3.47
CA LYS A 77 6.57 -14.51 2.69
C LYS A 77 6.51 -13.90 1.28
N SER A 78 5.35 -13.99 0.62
CA SER A 78 5.17 -13.36 -0.70
C SER A 78 5.07 -11.83 -0.62
N LEU A 79 4.68 -11.30 0.54
CA LEU A 79 4.67 -9.84 0.78
C LEU A 79 6.10 -9.31 0.79
N GLU A 80 7.02 -9.96 1.48
CA GLU A 80 8.41 -9.53 1.56
C GLU A 80 9.05 -9.37 0.18
N VAL A 81 8.84 -10.33 -0.71
CA VAL A 81 9.31 -10.26 -2.11
C VAL A 81 8.68 -9.08 -2.85
N ALA A 82 7.37 -8.84 -2.64
CA ALA A 82 6.70 -7.72 -3.26
C ALA A 82 7.19 -6.37 -2.70
N LEU A 83 7.51 -6.30 -1.40
CA LEU A 83 8.06 -5.09 -0.77
C LEU A 83 9.44 -4.76 -1.33
N ASP A 84 10.32 -5.76 -1.48
CA ASP A 84 11.65 -5.57 -2.05
C ASP A 84 11.56 -4.99 -3.46
N TRP A 85 10.62 -5.49 -4.26
CA TRP A 85 10.40 -4.99 -5.61
C TRP A 85 9.73 -3.61 -5.65
N LEU A 86 8.77 -3.34 -4.75
CA LEU A 86 8.03 -2.06 -4.73
C LEU A 86 8.91 -0.86 -4.36
N VAL A 87 9.99 -1.07 -3.61
CA VAL A 87 10.97 0.00 -3.30
C VAL A 87 11.50 0.63 -4.58
N ASP A 88 11.80 -0.17 -5.61
CA ASP A 88 12.35 0.32 -6.88
C ASP A 88 11.33 1.11 -7.72
N PHE A 89 10.03 1.01 -7.41
CA PHE A 89 8.97 1.77 -8.06
C PHE A 89 8.74 3.12 -7.40
N LEU A 90 8.96 3.20 -6.09
CA LEU A 90 8.66 4.40 -5.31
C LEU A 90 9.70 5.48 -5.54
N SER A 91 9.23 6.72 -5.66
CA SER A 91 10.12 7.87 -5.62
C SER A 91 10.78 8.00 -4.23
N PRO A 92 11.86 8.79 -4.09
CA PRO A 92 12.52 8.98 -2.80
C PRO A 92 11.60 9.50 -1.68
N ALA A 93 10.51 10.19 -2.05
CA ALA A 93 9.49 10.67 -1.12
C ALA A 93 8.21 9.81 -1.15
N GLY A 94 8.26 8.64 -1.78
CA GLY A 94 7.11 7.78 -2.01
C GLY A 94 6.52 7.21 -0.73
N VAL A 95 5.19 7.12 -0.70
CA VAL A 95 4.42 6.55 0.42
C VAL A 95 3.97 5.15 0.06
N LEU A 96 4.21 4.20 0.96
CA LEU A 96 3.78 2.81 0.86
C LEU A 96 2.66 2.55 1.87
N VAL A 97 1.49 2.14 1.40
CA VAL A 97 0.40 1.64 2.25
C VAL A 97 0.21 0.16 2.02
N VAL A 98 0.31 -0.62 3.10
CA VAL A 98 0.16 -2.08 3.06
C VAL A 98 -0.99 -2.52 3.95
N TRP A 99 -1.92 -3.26 3.36
CA TRP A 99 -3.09 -3.79 4.02
C TRP A 99 -2.97 -5.31 4.19
N VAL A 100 -3.10 -5.78 5.43
CA VAL A 100 -3.02 -7.21 5.81
C VAL A 100 -4.28 -7.68 6.50
N ASP A 101 -4.46 -9.00 6.55
CA ASP A 101 -5.64 -9.65 7.13
C ASP A 101 -5.82 -9.27 8.62
N PRO A 102 -7.04 -8.90 9.06
CA PRO A 102 -7.29 -8.47 10.43
C PRO A 102 -7.17 -9.59 11.47
N GLN A 103 -7.32 -10.85 11.06
CA GLN A 103 -7.36 -11.99 11.99
C GLN A 103 -5.98 -12.37 12.55
N LYS A 104 -4.92 -11.63 12.18
CA LYS A 104 -3.55 -11.91 12.58
C LYS A 104 -2.89 -10.64 13.12
N ALA A 105 -3.07 -10.35 14.41
CA ALA A 105 -2.30 -9.31 15.09
C ALA A 105 -0.78 -9.47 14.84
N ALA A 106 -0.31 -10.72 14.88
CA ALA A 106 1.06 -11.09 14.53
C ALA A 106 1.47 -10.73 13.09
N ALA A 107 0.52 -10.70 12.13
CA ALA A 107 0.83 -10.28 10.75
C ALA A 107 1.05 -8.76 10.66
N ASN A 108 0.36 -7.95 11.44
CA ASN A 108 0.60 -6.51 11.51
C ASN A 108 1.94 -6.21 12.19
N GLU A 109 2.29 -6.91 13.27
CA GLU A 109 3.62 -6.79 13.90
C GLU A 109 4.75 -7.24 12.98
N ALA A 110 4.60 -8.38 12.32
CA ALA A 110 5.56 -8.86 11.32
C ALA A 110 5.71 -7.87 10.17
N LEU A 111 4.61 -7.26 9.70
CA LEU A 111 4.63 -6.23 8.66
C LEU A 111 5.45 -5.02 9.11
N ARG A 112 5.21 -4.50 10.31
CA ARG A 112 5.95 -3.37 10.86
C ARG A 112 7.44 -3.66 10.96
N ALA A 113 7.81 -4.80 11.55
CA ALA A 113 9.21 -5.23 11.65
C ALA A 113 9.86 -5.44 10.26
N SER A 114 9.10 -5.91 9.28
CA SER A 114 9.56 -6.11 7.91
C SER A 114 9.83 -4.81 7.15
N LEU A 115 8.99 -3.79 7.36
CA LEU A 115 9.16 -2.45 6.81
C LEU A 115 10.35 -1.73 7.44
N GLU A 116 10.48 -1.77 8.77
CA GLU A 116 11.60 -1.16 9.48
C GLU A 116 12.96 -1.74 9.07
N ARG A 117 13.06 -3.07 8.91
CA ARG A 117 14.28 -3.72 8.40
C ARG A 117 14.69 -3.25 7.00
N ARG A 118 13.73 -2.77 6.20
CA ARG A 118 13.93 -2.25 4.84
C ARG A 118 14.16 -0.73 4.81
N GLY A 119 14.28 -0.09 5.97
CA GLY A 119 14.51 1.35 6.07
C GLY A 119 13.24 2.20 5.90
N PHE A 120 12.06 1.58 5.92
CA PHE A 120 10.81 2.35 5.96
C PHE A 120 10.56 2.87 7.38
N VAL A 121 10.09 4.11 7.45
CA VAL A 121 9.56 4.69 8.69
C VAL A 121 8.04 4.64 8.62
N ILE A 122 7.43 3.97 9.61
CA ILE A 122 5.97 3.90 9.74
C ILE A 122 5.46 5.27 10.18
N GLU A 123 4.59 5.87 9.38
CA GLU A 123 4.01 7.20 9.65
C GLU A 123 2.63 7.09 10.30
N ALA A 124 1.84 6.08 9.93
CA ALA A 124 0.50 5.88 10.46
C ALA A 124 0.08 4.40 10.39
N GLY A 125 -0.94 4.04 11.17
CA GLY A 125 -1.60 2.75 11.06
C GLY A 125 -3.08 2.85 11.36
N THR A 126 -3.86 1.93 10.81
CA THR A 126 -5.32 1.86 11.02
C THR A 126 -5.75 0.40 11.18
N VAL A 127 -6.83 0.21 11.95
CA VAL A 127 -7.52 -1.06 12.14
C VAL A 127 -8.94 -0.88 11.63
N HIS A 128 -9.38 -1.81 10.80
CA HIS A 128 -10.72 -1.82 10.19
C HIS A 128 -11.26 -3.25 10.24
N ASP A 129 -12.58 -3.41 10.13
CA ASP A 129 -13.25 -4.72 10.03
C ASP A 129 -12.74 -5.61 8.88
N CYS A 130 -12.02 -5.00 7.93
CA CYS A 130 -11.51 -5.64 6.73
C CYS A 130 -9.99 -5.86 6.77
N GLY A 131 -9.31 -5.50 7.85
CA GLY A 131 -7.86 -5.63 8.00
C GLY A 131 -7.19 -4.51 8.75
N CYS A 132 -5.89 -4.68 8.93
CA CYS A 132 -5.01 -3.65 9.45
C CYS A 132 -4.19 -3.10 8.30
N ALA A 133 -3.91 -1.80 8.32
CA ALA A 133 -2.98 -1.21 7.40
C ALA A 133 -1.99 -0.30 8.10
N VAL A 134 -0.83 -0.19 7.47
CA VAL A 134 0.23 0.75 7.85
C VAL A 134 0.59 1.59 6.63
N SER A 135 0.83 2.87 6.87
CA SER A 135 1.51 3.77 5.94
C SER A 135 2.94 3.93 6.40
N ALA A 136 3.86 3.83 5.45
CA ALA A 136 5.27 4.02 5.70
C ALA A 136 5.92 4.74 4.54
N ARG A 137 6.95 5.53 4.84
CA ARG A 137 7.76 6.23 3.84
C ARG A 137 9.15 5.64 3.80
N TRP A 138 9.70 5.47 2.60
CA TRP A 138 11.09 5.09 2.46
C TRP A 138 11.98 6.22 2.99
N ARG A 139 12.96 5.90 3.83
CA ARG A 139 14.03 6.85 4.19
C ARG A 139 15.35 6.28 3.73
N GLU A 140 15.96 6.95 2.76
CA GLU A 140 17.32 6.65 2.30
C GLU A 140 18.36 6.83 3.42
N THR A 141 18.04 7.66 4.44
CA THR A 141 18.86 7.85 5.64
C THR A 141 18.16 7.27 6.88
N PRO A 142 18.75 6.25 7.54
CA PRO A 142 18.32 5.88 8.88
C PRO A 142 18.42 7.11 9.77
N PRO A 143 17.50 7.34 10.73
CA PRO A 143 17.73 8.39 11.71
C PRO A 143 19.08 8.11 12.38
N LEU A 144 19.97 9.10 12.37
CA LEU A 144 21.11 9.11 13.28
C LEU A 144 20.51 8.88 14.66
N ARG A 145 20.68 7.68 15.21
CA ARG A 145 20.41 7.40 16.61
C ARG A 145 21.22 8.45 17.35
N LYS A 146 20.54 9.43 17.96
CA LYS A 146 21.17 10.26 18.98
C LYS A 146 21.66 9.29 20.04
N ALA A 147 22.98 9.07 20.08
CA ALA A 147 23.62 8.50 21.24
C ALA A 147 23.34 9.42 22.42
N ALA A 148 23.16 8.79 23.58
CA ALA A 148 22.71 9.32 24.86
C ALA A 148 23.22 10.73 25.23
#